data_AF-K5ECA0-F1
#
_entry.id   AF-K5ECA0-F1
#
_cell.length_a   1.000
_cell.length_b   1.000
_cell.length_c   1.000
_cell.angle_alpha   90.00
_cell.angle_beta   90.00
_cell.angle_gamma   90.00
#
_symmetry.space_group_name_H-M   'P 1'
#
loop_
_entity.id
_entity.type
_entity.pdbx_description
1 polymer ?
#
loop_
_entity_poly.entity_id
_entity_poly.type
_entity_poly.pdbx_seq_one_letter_code
_entity_poly.pdbx_strand_id
1 'polypeptide(L)'
;MCVSLYKLGHDAIHRWDDKQLTVANVLWNANKNLSTDWTIPLGDFVQEVWHSDVKKTSTIRSAVCKFAKFMNERGVELKIKVHDREGVHRIDCKLS
;
A
#
# COMPACT_ATOMS: atom_id res chain seq x y z
N MET A 1 2.20 36.81 -1.03
CA MET A 1 1.42 35.81 -1.81
C MET A 1 2.21 35.57 -3.09
N CYS A 2 2.59 34.39 -3.56
CA CYS A 2 2.28 33.01 -3.20
C CYS A 2 3.60 32.24 -3.10
N VAL A 3 3.84 31.52 -2.00
CA VAL A 3 4.86 30.47 -2.01
C VAL A 3 4.28 29.32 -2.81
N SER A 4 4.84 29.12 -3.99
CA SER A 4 4.41 28.09 -4.95
C SER A 4 4.42 26.71 -4.28
N LEU A 5 3.24 26.15 -4.04
CA LEU A 5 3.00 24.81 -3.49
C LEU A 5 3.73 23.70 -4.26
N TYR A 6 4.23 23.99 -5.47
CA TYR A 6 5.04 23.10 -6.29
C TYR A 6 6.41 22.76 -5.69
N LYS A 7 7.02 23.66 -4.90
CA LYS A 7 8.34 23.40 -4.31
C LYS A 7 8.31 22.47 -3.10
N LEU A 8 7.19 22.44 -2.35
CA LEU A 8 7.04 21.53 -1.21
C LEU A 8 6.64 20.11 -1.64
N GLY A 9 6.06 19.94 -2.83
CA GLY A 9 5.75 18.62 -3.39
C GLY A 9 6.97 17.94 -4.03
N HIS A 10 7.83 18.68 -4.73
CA HIS A 10 8.91 18.09 -5.52
C HIS A 10 10.02 17.46 -4.66
N ASP A 11 10.31 18.03 -3.49
CA ASP A 11 11.37 17.53 -2.59
C ASP A 11 10.93 16.29 -1.77
N ALA A 12 9.63 16.10 -1.56
CA ALA A 12 9.08 14.90 -0.90
C ALA A 12 8.79 13.74 -1.88
N ILE A 13 8.56 14.05 -3.16
CA ILE A 13 8.32 13.07 -4.24
C ILE A 13 9.63 12.39 -4.69
N HIS A 14 10.79 12.96 -4.37
CA HIS A 14 12.10 12.44 -4.80
C HIS A 14 12.59 11.15 -4.10
N ARG A 15 11.73 10.44 -3.36
CA ARG A 15 12.10 9.18 -2.70
C ARG A 15 10.99 8.14 -2.57
N TRP A 16 9.96 8.20 -3.42
CA TRP A 16 8.99 7.11 -3.52
C TRP A 16 9.21 6.38 -4.84
N ASP A 17 9.61 5.10 -4.75
CA ASP A 17 9.75 4.27 -5.94
C ASP A 17 8.38 4.05 -6.60
N ASP A 18 8.34 3.91 -7.92
CA ASP A 18 7.09 3.73 -8.68
C ASP A 18 6.23 2.58 -8.14
N LYS A 19 6.84 1.57 -7.50
CA LYS A 19 6.10 0.44 -6.92
C LYS A 19 5.41 0.83 -5.62
N GLN A 20 5.96 1.72 -4.79
CA GLN A 20 5.26 2.21 -3.60
C GLN A 20 4.03 3.02 -3.97
N LEU A 21 4.08 3.77 -5.07
CA LEU A 21 2.90 4.42 -5.65
C LEU A 21 1.87 3.40 -6.12
N THR A 22 2.29 2.35 -6.84
CA THR A 22 1.38 1.28 -7.26
C THR A 22 0.75 0.57 -6.06
N VAL A 23 1.54 0.23 -5.03
CA VAL A 23 1.02 -0.35 -3.78
C VAL A 23 -0.03 0.56 -3.16
N ALA A 24 0.25 1.86 -3.03
CA ALA A 24 -0.70 2.82 -2.48
C ALA A 24 -2.02 2.85 -3.27
N ASN A 25 -1.93 2.92 -4.60
CA ASN A 25 -3.09 2.95 -5.48
C ASN A 25 -3.94 1.68 -5.37
N VAL A 26 -3.31 0.49 -5.35
CA VAL A 26 -4.03 -0.77 -5.23
C VAL A 26 -4.75 -0.87 -3.88
N LEU A 27 -4.06 -0.53 -2.78
CA LEU A 27 -4.67 -0.55 -1.45
C LEU A 27 -5.84 0.44 -1.33
N TRP A 28 -5.70 1.63 -1.91
CA TRP A 28 -6.73 2.67 -1.91
C TRP A 28 -7.95 2.27 -2.76
N ASN A 29 -7.73 1.81 -3.99
CA ASN A 29 -8.80 1.43 -4.91
C ASN A 29 -9.60 0.22 -4.42
N ALA A 30 -9.01 -0.63 -3.59
CA ALA A 30 -9.73 -1.71 -2.93
C ALA A 30 -10.67 -1.22 -1.82
N ASN A 31 -10.39 -0.06 -1.20
CA ASN A 31 -11.23 0.52 -0.15
C ASN A 31 -12.35 1.42 -0.69
N LYS A 32 -13.18 0.89 -1.60
CA LYS A 32 -14.23 1.66 -2.32
C LYS A 32 -15.25 2.33 -1.40
N ASN A 33 -15.47 1.77 -0.22
CA ASN A 33 -16.47 2.25 0.73
C ASN A 33 -15.89 3.14 1.84
N LEU A 34 -14.59 3.50 1.76
CA LEU A 34 -13.88 4.26 2.80
C LEU A 34 -14.02 3.62 4.19
N SER A 35 -14.01 2.28 4.22
CA SER A 35 -14.11 1.49 5.45
C SER A 35 -12.85 1.65 6.29
N THR A 36 -12.99 1.57 7.61
CA THR A 36 -11.85 1.48 8.53
C THR A 36 -11.10 0.16 8.38
N ASP A 37 -11.78 -0.89 7.94
CA ASP A 37 -11.22 -2.22 7.75
C ASP A 37 -11.59 -2.72 6.34
N TRP A 38 -10.61 -3.20 5.58
CA TRP A 38 -10.85 -3.78 4.25
C TRP A 38 -9.84 -4.88 3.92
N THR A 39 -10.22 -5.73 2.97
CA THR A 39 -9.45 -6.91 2.58
C THR A 39 -9.28 -6.94 1.07
N ILE A 40 -8.13 -7.44 0.63
CA ILE A 40 -7.76 -7.56 -0.79
C ILE A 40 -7.31 -8.99 -1.06
N PRO A 41 -7.80 -9.66 -2.10
CA PRO A 41 -7.24 -10.94 -2.53
C PRO A 41 -5.75 -10.80 -2.85
N LEU A 42 -4.93 -11.74 -2.36
CA LEU A 42 -3.47 -11.66 -2.52
C LEU A 42 -3.06 -11.75 -3.99
N GLY A 43 -3.75 -12.57 -4.79
CA GLY A 43 -3.50 -12.71 -6.22
C GLY A 43 -3.71 -11.39 -6.97
N ASP A 44 -4.87 -10.76 -6.79
CA ASP A 44 -5.19 -9.46 -7.40
C ASP A 44 -4.14 -8.40 -7.03
N PHE A 45 -3.74 -8.33 -5.76
CA PHE A 45 -2.69 -7.41 -5.33
C PHE A 45 -1.36 -7.66 -6.03
N VAL A 46 -0.95 -8.93 -6.18
CA VAL A 46 0.32 -9.27 -6.84
C VAL A 46 0.25 -8.94 -8.33
N GLN A 47 -0.87 -9.24 -8.97
CA GLN A 47 -1.07 -8.98 -10.39
C GLN A 47 -1.01 -7.48 -10.71
N GLU A 48 -1.61 -6.64 -9.88
CA GLU A 48 -1.60 -5.18 -10.07
C GLU A 48 -0.22 -4.56 -9.78
N VAL A 49 0.49 -5.02 -8.74
CA VAL A 49 1.76 -4.42 -8.32
C VAL A 49 2.98 -4.93 -9.11
N TRP A 50 2.97 -6.22 -9.50
CA TRP A 50 4.11 -6.86 -10.16
C TRP A 50 3.81 -7.45 -11.54
N HIS A 51 2.57 -7.39 -12.03
CA HIS A 51 2.16 -8.01 -13.30
C HIS A 51 2.59 -9.48 -13.39
N SER A 52 2.33 -10.22 -12.32
CA SER A 52 2.77 -11.60 -12.13
C SER A 52 1.70 -12.39 -11.38
N ASP A 53 1.55 -13.67 -11.72
CA ASP A 53 0.63 -14.57 -11.01
C ASP A 53 1.17 -15.00 -9.64
N VAL A 54 2.50 -14.93 -9.47
CA VAL A 54 3.17 -15.40 -8.24
C VAL A 54 4.20 -14.40 -7.76
N LYS A 55 4.22 -14.17 -6.45
CA LYS A 55 5.31 -13.45 -5.77
C LYS A 55 5.57 -14.03 -4.39
N LYS A 56 6.83 -14.04 -3.98
CA LYS A 56 7.21 -14.46 -2.63
C LYS A 56 6.52 -13.57 -1.58
N THR A 57 5.86 -14.20 -0.62
CA THR A 57 5.13 -13.53 0.46
C THR A 57 6.02 -12.60 1.28
N SER A 58 7.30 -12.90 1.43
CA SER A 58 8.28 -12.00 2.06
C SER A 58 8.48 -10.69 1.29
N THR A 59 8.46 -10.73 -0.05
CA THR A 59 8.52 -9.54 -0.90
C THR A 59 7.24 -8.71 -0.77
N ILE A 60 6.08 -9.36 -0.78
CA ILE A 60 4.79 -8.70 -0.59
C ILE A 60 4.75 -7.99 0.77
N ARG A 61 5.07 -8.72 1.86
CA ARG A 61 5.18 -8.18 3.22
C ARG A 61 6.11 -6.98 3.28
N SER A 62 7.30 -7.08 2.68
CA SER A 62 8.25 -5.95 2.66
C SER A 62 7.66 -4.71 2.00
N ALA A 63 6.98 -4.86 0.86
CA ALA A 63 6.38 -3.75 0.13
C ALA A 63 5.26 -3.06 0.93
N VAL A 64 4.33 -3.84 1.49
CA VAL A 64 3.20 -3.28 2.27
C VAL A 64 3.64 -2.74 3.62
N CYS A 65 4.66 -3.33 4.26
CA CYS A 65 5.22 -2.80 5.51
C CYS A 65 5.93 -1.46 5.29
N LYS A 66 6.66 -1.29 4.17
CA LYS A 66 7.25 0.01 3.82
C LYS A 66 6.18 1.08 3.65
N PHE A 67 5.10 0.75 2.94
CA PHE A 67 3.97 1.66 2.75
C PHE A 67 3.29 2.00 4.08
N ALA A 68 2.96 1.00 4.90
CA ALA A 68 2.35 1.21 6.21
C ALA A 68 3.24 2.10 7.09
N LYS A 69 4.55 1.83 7.15
CA LYS A 69 5.50 2.66 7.91
C LYS A 69 5.48 4.11 7.43
N PHE A 70 5.52 4.34 6.13
CA PHE A 70 5.45 5.67 5.53
C PHE A 70 4.18 6.44 5.91
N MET A 71 3.03 5.76 5.95
CA MET A 71 1.75 6.35 6.36
C MET A 71 1.72 6.65 7.87
N ASN A 72 2.19 5.73 8.70
CA ASN A 72 2.26 5.91 10.15
C ASN A 72 3.17 7.10 10.53
N GLU A 73 4.32 7.27 9.86
CA GLU A 73 5.20 8.44 10.03
C GLU A 73 4.54 9.78 9.68
N ARG A 74 3.41 9.75 8.96
CA ARG A 74 2.60 10.93 8.59
C ARG A 74 1.32 11.07 9.41
N GLY A 75 1.18 10.30 10.49
CA GLY A 75 0.04 10.36 11.39
C GLY A 75 -1.20 9.59 10.91
N VAL A 76 -1.05 8.72 9.91
CA VAL A 76 -2.12 7.81 9.47
C VAL A 76 -1.85 6.44 10.06
N GLU A 77 -2.61 6.03 11.08
CA GLU A 77 -2.43 4.73 11.74
C GLU A 77 -2.92 3.57 10.87
N LEU A 78 -2.09 3.17 9.90
CA LEU A 78 -2.38 2.07 8.98
C LEU A 78 -1.70 0.77 9.44
N LYS A 79 -2.50 -0.25 9.70
CA LYS A 79 -2.08 -1.63 10.00
C LYS A 79 -2.38 -2.52 8.80
N ILE A 80 -1.38 -3.27 8.32
CA ILE A 80 -1.53 -4.21 7.20
C ILE A 80 -1.03 -5.59 7.62
N LYS A 81 -1.81 -6.63 7.34
CA LYS A 81 -1.46 -8.04 7.58
C LYS A 81 -1.58 -8.85 6.30
N VAL A 82 -0.52 -9.60 5.98
CA VAL A 82 -0.50 -10.49 4.81
C VAL A 82 -0.74 -11.93 5.28
N HIS A 83 -1.86 -12.49 4.86
CA HIS A 83 -2.26 -13.87 5.10
C HIS A 83 -1.98 -14.70 3.85
N ASP A 84 -1.08 -15.66 4.01
CA ASP A 84 -0.71 -16.60 2.96
C ASP A 84 -0.52 -17.98 3.60
N ARG A 85 -1.60 -18.76 3.59
CA ARG A 85 -1.68 -20.13 4.11
C ARG A 85 -2.73 -20.87 3.29
N GLU A 86 -2.72 -22.20 3.37
CA GLU A 86 -3.67 -23.04 2.63
C GLU A 86 -5.12 -22.55 2.83
N GLY A 87 -5.80 -22.27 1.71
CA GLY A 87 -7.18 -21.78 1.69
C GLY A 87 -7.38 -20.30 2.10
N VAL A 88 -6.33 -19.57 2.46
CA VAL A 88 -6.42 -18.15 2.85
C VAL A 88 -5.25 -17.36 2.24
N HIS A 89 -5.53 -16.63 1.16
CA HIS A 89 -4.57 -15.78 0.44
C HIS A 89 -5.13 -14.36 0.31
N ARG A 90 -4.80 -13.48 1.27
CA ARG A 90 -5.34 -12.11 1.31
C ARG A 90 -4.46 -11.12 2.07
N ILE A 91 -4.73 -9.85 1.88
CA ILE A 91 -4.16 -8.73 2.62
C ILE A 91 -5.28 -8.03 3.38
N ASP A 92 -5.17 -7.98 4.70
CA ASP A 92 -6.12 -7.29 5.58
C ASP A 92 -5.51 -5.94 5.99
N CYS A 93 -6.27 -4.86 5.80
CA CYS A 93 -5.89 -3.48 6.10
C CYS A 93 -6.84 -2.88 7.14
N LYS A 94 -6.29 -2.07 8.05
CA LYS A 94 -7.05 -1.37 9.08
C LYS A 94 -6.49 0.04 9.34
N LEU A 95 -7.36 1.04 9.32
CA LEU A 95 -7.11 2.39 9.82
C LEU A 95 -7.56 2.47 11.29
N SER A 96 -6.77 3.13 12.14
CA SER A 96 -7.08 3.39 13.55
C SER A 96 -7.11 4.89 13.83
#